data_AF-A0AAW9A6K7-F1
#
_entry.id   AF-A0AAW9A6K7-F1
#
_cell.length_a   1.000
_cell.length_b   1.000
_cell.length_c   1.000
_cell.angle_alpha   90.00
_cell.angle_beta   90.00
_cell.angle_gamma   90.00
#
_symmetry.space_group_name_H-M   'P 1'
#
loop_
_entity.id
_entity.type
_entity.pdbx_description
1 polymer ?
#
loop_
_entity_poly.entity_id
_entity_poly.type
_entity_poly.pdbx_seq_one_letter_code
_entity_poly.pdbx_strand_id
1 'polypeptide(L)' 'MKLLLGILAGIFGGFILGIILSEFIGILGMLIFQKPIGIKFLPFYTAILCTLVVLIYNKK' A
#
# COMPACT_ATOMS: atom_id res chain seq x y z
N MET A 1 13.40 -12.08 14.87
CA MET A 1 13.55 -10.73 14.27
C MET A 1 12.90 -10.59 12.88
N LYS A 2 12.95 -11.60 12.01
CA LYS A 2 12.40 -11.55 10.64
C LYS A 2 10.90 -11.20 10.56
N LEU A 3 10.10 -11.73 11.49
CA LEU A 3 8.65 -11.51 11.54
C LEU A 3 8.32 -10.06 11.96
N LEU A 4 9.11 -9.50 12.87
CA LEU A 4 8.96 -8.12 13.36
C LEU A 4 9.30 -7.10 12.26
N LEU A 5 10.33 -7.37 11.46
CA LEU A 5 10.66 -6.58 10.25
C LEU A 5 9.53 -6.62 9.20
N GLY A 6 8.91 -7.79 8.99
CA GLY A 6 7.76 -7.92 8.09
C GLY A 6 6.54 -7.11 8.57
N ILE A 7 6.25 -7.15 9.87
CA ILE A 7 5.15 -6.37 10.46
C ILE A 7 5.43 -4.87 10.32
N LEU A 8 6.64 -4.40 10.68
CA LEU A 8 6.97 -2.97 10.52
C LEU A 8 6.92 -2.53 9.06
N ALA A 9 7.46 -3.32 8.13
CA ALA A 9 7.43 -2.97 6.71
C ALA A 9 6.00 -2.99 6.15
N GLY A 10 5.15 -3.90 6.63
CA GLY A 10 3.72 -3.93 6.32
C GLY A 10 2.98 -2.70 6.82
N ILE A 11 3.22 -2.30 8.07
CA ILE A 11 2.60 -1.11 8.68
C ILE A 11 3.11 0.15 8.00
N PHE A 12 4.42 0.40 7.97
CA PHE A 12 4.99 1.62 7.41
C PHE A 12 4.83 1.68 5.88
N GLY A 13 5.14 0.60 5.17
CA GLY A 13 5.00 0.54 3.72
C GLY A 13 3.54 0.56 3.30
N GLY A 14 2.67 -0.20 3.96
CA GLY A 14 1.25 -0.22 3.67
C GLY A 14 0.55 1.09 3.96
N PHE A 15 0.83 1.70 5.11
CA PHE A 15 0.24 2.98 5.51
C PHE A 15 0.75 4.13 4.65
N ILE A 16 2.07 4.32 4.54
CA ILE A 16 2.64 5.48 3.84
C ILE A 16 2.41 5.34 2.33
N LEU A 17 2.84 4.23 1.70
CA LEU A 17 2.64 4.08 0.25
C LEU A 17 1.17 3.94 -0.08
N GLY A 18 0.38 3.24 0.73
CA GLY A 18 -1.04 3.04 0.47
C GLY A 18 -1.87 4.30 0.51
N ILE A 19 -1.59 5.20 1.46
CA ILE A 19 -2.28 6.50 1.53
C ILE A 19 -1.87 7.37 0.34
N ILE A 20 -0.58 7.46 0.04
CA ILE A 20 -0.09 8.25 -1.11
C ILE A 20 -0.69 7.74 -2.43
N LEU A 21 -0.72 6.42 -2.63
CA LEU A 21 -1.31 5.84 -3.84
C LEU A 21 -2.82 6.08 -3.90
N SER A 22 -3.52 6.00 -2.77
CA SER A 22 -4.97 6.23 -2.70
C SER A 22 -5.32 7.67 -3.07
N GLU A 23 -4.59 8.64 -2.52
CA GLU A 23 -4.72 10.06 -2.85
C GLU A 23 -4.41 10.31 -4.33
N PHE A 24 -3.32 9.72 -4.82
CA PHE A 24 -2.91 9.86 -6.22
C PHE A 24 -3.97 9.35 -7.20
N ILE A 25 -4.57 8.19 -6.90
CA ILE A 25 -5.66 7.63 -7.71
C ILE A 25 -6.92 8.49 -7.63
N GLY A 26 -7.22 9.07 -6.46
CA GLY A 26 -8.31 10.03 -6.27
C GLY A 26 -8.16 11.26 -7.13
N ILE A 27 -6.96 11.87 -7.12
CA ILE A 27 -6.61 13.05 -7.92
C ILE A 27 -6.67 12.72 -9.41
N LEU A 28 -6.07 11.59 -9.84
CA LEU A 28 -6.14 11.15 -11.24
C LEU A 28 -7.57 10.89 -11.69
N GLY A 29 -8.40 10.30 -10.84
CA GLY A 29 -9.83 10.08 -11.11
C GLY A 29 -10.58 11.38 -11.37
N MET A 30 -10.35 12.39 -10.53
CA MET A 30 -10.90 13.73 -10.70
C MET A 30 -10.43 14.38 -12.00
N LEU A 31 -9.14 14.27 -12.35
CA LEU A 31 -8.57 14.89 -13.55
C LEU A 31 -9.07 14.27 -14.86
N ILE A 32 -9.21 12.94 -14.92
CA ILE A 32 -9.53 12.24 -16.17
C ILE A 32 -11.04 12.04 -16.34
N PHE A 33 -11.73 11.70 -15.26
CA PHE A 33 -13.13 11.28 -15.30
C PHE A 33 -14.09 12.30 -14.67
N GLN A 34 -13.58 13.45 -14.20
CA GLN A 34 -14.36 14.51 -13.54
C GLN A 34 -15.19 13.98 -12.34
N LYS A 35 -14.77 12.86 -11.74
CA LYS A 35 -15.41 12.22 -10.61
C LYS A 35 -14.36 11.63 -9.68
N PRO A 36 -14.54 11.67 -8.36
CA PRO A 36 -13.63 11.02 -7.44
C PRO A 36 -13.70 9.50 -7.66
N ILE A 37 -12.57 8.92 -8.07
CA ILE A 37 -12.41 7.46 -8.21
C ILE A 37 -11.47 7.01 -7.10
N GLY A 38 -11.92 6.06 -6.29
CA GLY A 38 -11.12 5.50 -5.21
C GLY A 38 -11.19 3.99 -5.23
N ILE A 39 -10.09 3.34 -4.83
CA ILE A 39 -10.07 1.90 -4.59
C ILE A 39 -10.27 1.68 -3.11
N LYS A 40 -11.34 0.96 -2.76
CA LYS A 40 -11.70 0.69 -1.37
C LYS A 40 -10.60 -0.15 -0.71
N PHE A 41 -10.14 0.27 0.47
CA PHE A 41 -9.11 -0.43 1.24
C PHE A 41 -7.74 -0.57 0.56
N LEU A 42 -7.39 0.36 -0.33
CA LEU A 42 -6.07 0.36 -0.99
C LEU A 42 -4.88 0.27 -0.01
N PRO A 43 -4.88 0.96 1.15
CA PRO A 43 -3.80 0.84 2.13
C PRO A 43 -3.65 -0.56 2.73
N PHE A 44 -4.75 -1.32 2.82
CA PHE A 44 -4.69 -2.72 3.29
C PHE A 44 -4.08 -3.62 2.22
N TYR A 45 -4.43 -3.43 0.95
CA TYR A 45 -3.83 -4.20 -0.14
C TYR A 45 -2.32 -3.93 -0.26
N THR A 46 -1.89 -2.67 -0.14
CA THR A 46 -0.47 -2.31 -0.16
C THR A 46 0.27 -2.83 1.07
N ALA A 47 -0.36 -2.84 2.26
CA ALA A 47 0.23 -3.44 3.47
C ALA A 47 0.50 -4.93 3.30
N ILE A 48 -0.47 -5.68 2.77
CA ILE A 48 -0.34 -7.12 2.53
C ILE A 48 0.76 -7.38 1.50
N LEU A 49 0.76 -6.65 0.38
CA LEU A 49 1.78 -6.77 -0.66
C LEU A 49 3.19 -6.46 -0.12
N CYS A 50 3.34 -5.37 0.63
CA CYS A 50 4.65 -4.97 1.18
C CYS A 50 5.16 -6.00 2.20
N THR A 51 4.27 -6.55 3.03
CA THR A 51 4.61 -7.63 3.96
C THR A 51 5.04 -8.89 3.22
N LEU A 52 4.31 -9.29 2.17
CA LEU A 52 4.63 -10.47 1.37
C LEU A 52 5.99 -10.32 0.67
N VAL A 53 6.25 -9.17 0.06
CA VAL A 53 7.53 -8.89 -0.62
C VAL A 53 8.70 -9.00 0.36
N VAL A 54 8.58 -8.42 1.55
CA VAL A 54 9.64 -8.45 2.57
C VAL A 54 9.85 -9.87 3.12
N LEU A 55 8.77 -10.62 3.34
CA LEU A 55 8.85 -12.01 3.77
C LEU A 55 9.51 -12.91 2.72
N ILE A 56 9.18 -12.73 1.43
CA ILE A 56 9.78 -13.47 0.32
C ILE A 56 11.26 -13.15 0.21
N TYR A 57 11.63 -11.87 0.24
CA TYR A 57 13.02 -11.43 0.13
C TYR A 57 13.88 -11.95 1.29
N ASN A 58 13.34 -11.99 2.50
CA ASN A 58 14.04 -12.47 3.71
C ASN A 58 14.06 -14.01 3.88
N LYS A 59 13.34 -14.72 3.00
CA LYS A 59 13.37 -16.20 2.91
C LYS A 59 14.51 -16.71 2.03
N LYS A 60 15.06 -15.84 1.17
CA LYS A 60 16.28 -16.06 0.39
C LYS A 60 17.51 -15.78 1.24
#